data_AF-A0A918ZE84-F1
#
_entry.id   AF-A0A918ZE84-F1
#
_cell.length_a   1.000
_cell.length_b   1.000
_cell.length_c   1.000
_cell.angle_alpha   90.00
_cell.angle_beta   90.00
_cell.angle_gamma   90.00
#
_symmetry.space_group_name_H-M   'P 1'
#
loop_
_entity.id
_entity.type
_entity.pdbx_description
1 polymer ?
#
loop_
_entity_poly.entity_id
_entity_poly.type
_entity_poly.pdbx_seq_one_letter_code
_entity_poly.pdbx_strand_id
1 'polypeptide(L)'
;MASFTPARALLMLTTGLTCLLMAGGALIGALLGGGLVALGAAVCAGLVGMVGSLVVRRRAMAHFAVAQRQAGQRGYAEGIAHGVLIHVTAYEAAVFPRTGPSGVTPEEREARRTIAYRMAALDEVPQRVRLAAADALALLDKTDREGAEEALARLATTVRLEYARP
;
A
#
# COMPACT_ATOMS: atom_id res chain seq x y z
N MET A 1 -4.00 5.73 23.86
CA MET A 1 -5.22 5.14 23.25
C MET A 1 -4.81 3.83 22.58
N ALA A 2 -5.38 2.68 22.97
CA ALA A 2 -5.01 1.39 22.39
C ALA A 2 -5.41 1.38 20.90
N SER A 3 -4.46 1.10 20.01
CA SER A 3 -4.72 1.00 18.58
C SER A 3 -5.71 -0.13 18.29
N PHE A 4 -6.80 0.20 17.59
CA PHE A 4 -7.78 -0.79 17.14
C PHE A 4 -7.17 -1.60 15.98
N THR A 5 -6.64 -2.77 16.29
CA THR A 5 -6.28 -3.73 15.24
C THR A 5 -7.56 -4.30 14.62
N PRO A 6 -7.59 -4.58 13.30
CA PRO A 6 -8.77 -5.11 12.62
C PRO A 6 -9.26 -6.43 13.25
N ALA A 7 -8.33 -7.25 13.76
CA ALA A 7 -8.65 -8.47 14.50
C ALA A 7 -9.41 -8.21 15.81
N ARG A 8 -9.03 -7.15 16.55
CA ARG A 8 -9.68 -6.78 17.82
C ARG A 8 -11.06 -6.17 17.58
N ALA A 9 -11.19 -5.29 16.58
CA ALA A 9 -12.47 -4.71 16.19
C ALA A 9 -13.47 -5.80 15.75
N LEU A 10 -13.03 -6.74 14.91
CA LEU A 10 -13.88 -7.83 14.44
C LEU A 10 -14.27 -8.81 15.56
N LEU A 11 -13.35 -9.08 16.50
CA LEU A 11 -13.65 -9.85 17.70
C LEU A 11 -14.75 -9.16 18.53
N MET A 12 -14.60 -7.87 18.84
CA MET A 12 -15.59 -7.13 19.63
C MET A 12 -16.98 -7.13 18.96
N LEU A 13 -17.03 -6.88 17.65
CA LEU A 13 -18.27 -6.87 16.87
C LEU A 13 -18.98 -8.23 16.91
N THR A 14 -18.25 -9.31 16.59
CA THR A 14 -18.85 -10.66 16.48
C THR A 14 -19.23 -11.25 17.83
N THR A 15 -18.46 -10.97 18.89
CA THR A 15 -18.84 -11.33 20.26
C THR A 15 -20.10 -10.58 20.69
N GLY A 16 -20.19 -9.27 20.41
CA GLY A 16 -21.39 -8.48 20.68
C GLY A 16 -22.64 -9.02 19.99
N LEU A 17 -22.53 -9.34 18.68
CA LEU A 17 -23.59 -9.98 17.91
C LEU A 17 -24.01 -11.34 18.49
N THR A 18 -23.04 -12.15 18.91
CA THR A 18 -23.33 -13.47 19.52
C THR A 18 -24.09 -13.32 20.84
N CYS A 19 -23.69 -12.36 21.69
CA CYS A 19 -24.42 -12.06 22.93
C CYS A 19 -25.85 -11.58 22.67
N LEU A 20 -26.05 -10.71 21.66
CA LEU A 20 -27.38 -10.23 21.27
C LEU A 20 -28.27 -11.37 20.75
N LEU A 21 -27.71 -12.28 19.94
CA LEU A 21 -28.43 -13.47 19.46
C LEU A 21 -28.82 -14.40 20.62
N MET A 22 -27.91 -14.61 21.56
CA MET A 22 -28.17 -15.45 22.75
C MET A 22 -29.26 -14.84 23.64
N ALA A 23 -29.20 -13.53 23.90
CA ALA A 23 -30.23 -12.82 24.67
C ALA A 23 -31.59 -12.81 23.95
N GLY A 24 -31.60 -12.61 22.63
CA GLY A 24 -32.81 -12.69 21.81
C GLY A 24 -33.44 -14.09 21.84
N GLY A 25 -32.62 -15.14 21.71
CA GLY A 25 -33.06 -16.53 21.84
C GLY A 25 -33.68 -16.83 23.21
N ALA A 26 -33.07 -16.34 24.28
CA ALA A 26 -33.61 -16.49 25.64
C ALA A 26 -34.98 -15.82 25.81
N LEU A 27 -35.12 -14.57 25.33
CA LEU A 27 -36.37 -13.82 25.41
C LEU A 27 -37.50 -14.49 24.63
N ILE A 28 -37.22 -14.90 23.38
CA ILE A 28 -38.20 -15.58 22.52
C ILE A 28 -38.62 -16.92 23.14
N GLY A 29 -37.66 -17.72 23.63
CA GLY A 29 -37.97 -19.01 24.25
C GLY A 29 -38.77 -18.87 25.56
N ALA A 30 -38.52 -17.81 26.34
CA ALA A 30 -39.28 -17.53 27.56
C ALA A 30 -40.75 -17.21 27.26
N LEU A 31 -41.00 -16.43 26.20
CA LEU A 31 -42.36 -16.06 25.75
C LEU A 31 -43.16 -17.27 25.21
N LEU A 32 -42.50 -18.23 24.57
CA LEU A 32 -43.16 -19.35 23.88
C LEU A 32 -43.36 -20.61 24.74
N GLY A 33 -42.53 -20.85 25.75
CA GLY A 33 -42.57 -22.12 26.48
C GLY A 33 -41.95 -22.12 27.88
N GLY A 34 -41.73 -20.95 28.48
CA GLY A 34 -41.18 -20.83 29.83
C GLY A 34 -39.68 -21.11 29.93
N GLY A 35 -39.18 -21.30 31.16
CA GLY A 35 -37.74 -21.26 31.45
C GLY A 35 -36.88 -22.33 30.75
N LEU A 36 -37.37 -23.56 30.59
CA LEU A 36 -36.62 -24.62 29.93
C LEU A 36 -36.46 -24.36 28.43
N VAL A 37 -37.52 -23.87 27.77
CA VAL A 37 -37.48 -23.52 26.35
C VAL A 37 -36.60 -22.29 26.11
N ALA A 38 -36.61 -21.32 27.04
CA ALA A 38 -35.69 -20.18 27.03
C ALA A 38 -34.22 -20.60 27.04
N LEU A 39 -33.83 -21.52 27.95
CA LEU A 39 -32.46 -22.03 28.04
C LEU A 39 -32.05 -22.77 26.77
N GLY A 40 -32.91 -23.65 26.25
CA GLY A 40 -32.65 -24.36 25.00
C GLY A 40 -32.45 -23.42 23.81
N ALA A 41 -33.35 -22.45 23.65
CA ALA A 41 -33.27 -21.46 22.58
C ALA A 41 -32.02 -20.57 22.68
N ALA A 42 -31.65 -20.15 23.90
CA ALA A 42 -30.44 -19.37 24.15
C ALA A 42 -29.17 -20.14 23.80
N VAL A 43 -29.07 -21.41 24.21
CA VAL A 43 -27.90 -22.26 23.91
C VAL A 43 -27.78 -22.49 22.40
N CYS A 44 -28.87 -22.82 21.71
CA CYS A 44 -28.87 -22.99 20.27
C CYS A 44 -28.45 -21.71 19.53
N ALA A 45 -29.02 -20.56 19.89
CA ALA A 45 -28.67 -19.28 19.31
C ALA A 45 -27.20 -18.89 19.58
N GLY A 46 -26.71 -19.16 20.80
CA GLY A 46 -25.31 -18.94 21.17
C GLY A 46 -24.35 -19.80 20.36
N LEU A 47 -24.65 -21.10 20.17
CA LEU A 47 -23.83 -22.00 19.36
C LEU A 47 -23.80 -21.58 17.89
N VAL A 48 -24.95 -21.22 17.32
CA VAL A 48 -25.03 -20.70 15.95
C VAL A 48 -24.23 -19.41 15.80
N GLY A 49 -24.38 -18.47 16.74
CA GLY A 49 -23.62 -17.22 16.75
C GLY A 49 -22.11 -17.45 16.88
N MET A 50 -21.69 -18.39 17.73
CA MET A 50 -20.29 -18.76 17.89
C MET A 50 -19.69 -19.37 16.63
N VAL A 51 -20.36 -20.35 16.02
CA VAL A 51 -19.90 -20.98 14.76
C VAL A 51 -19.87 -19.96 13.62
N GLY A 52 -20.92 -19.14 13.49
CA GLY A 52 -20.98 -18.06 12.51
C GLY A 52 -19.85 -17.04 12.70
N SER A 53 -19.58 -16.64 13.95
CA SER A 53 -18.47 -15.75 14.32
C SER A 53 -17.12 -16.33 13.88
N LEU A 54 -16.85 -17.61 14.14
CA LEU A 54 -15.60 -18.26 13.73
C LEU A 54 -15.42 -18.26 12.20
N VAL A 55 -16.47 -18.56 11.45
CA VAL A 55 -16.44 -18.57 9.97
C VAL A 55 -16.21 -17.17 9.42
N VAL A 56 -16.96 -16.18 9.90
CA VAL A 56 -16.83 -14.77 9.47
C VAL A 56 -15.43 -14.24 9.79
N ARG A 57 -14.91 -14.50 10.99
CA ARG A 57 -13.57 -14.06 11.40
C ARG A 57 -12.48 -14.69 10.53
N ARG A 58 -12.58 -15.98 10.24
CA ARG A 58 -11.62 -16.66 9.34
C ARG A 58 -11.63 -16.06 7.94
N ARG A 59 -12.82 -15.87 7.35
CA ARG A 59 -12.95 -15.29 6.00
C ARG A 59 -12.45 -13.85 5.95
N ALA A 60 -12.88 -13.00 6.88
CA ALA A 60 -12.47 -11.61 6.94
C ALA A 60 -10.95 -11.48 7.10
N MET A 61 -10.33 -12.29 7.97
CA MET A 61 -8.88 -12.26 8.13
C MET A 61 -8.12 -12.72 6.88
N ALA A 62 -8.64 -13.71 6.15
CA ALA A 62 -8.07 -14.11 4.86
C ALA A 62 -8.13 -12.97 3.84
N HIS A 63 -9.26 -12.24 3.76
CA HIS A 63 -9.38 -11.06 2.90
C HIS A 63 -8.41 -9.95 3.33
N PHE A 64 -8.27 -9.67 4.62
CA PHE A 64 -7.29 -8.69 5.10
C PHE A 64 -5.85 -9.08 4.76
N ALA A 65 -5.49 -10.36 4.85
CA ALA A 65 -4.16 -10.83 4.48
C ALA A 65 -3.88 -10.67 2.98
N VAL A 66 -4.86 -10.93 2.11
CA VAL A 66 -4.75 -10.69 0.67
C VAL A 66 -4.61 -9.19 0.38
N ALA A 67 -5.46 -8.36 0.99
CA ALA A 67 -5.39 -6.90 0.84
C ALA A 67 -4.05 -6.33 1.31
N GLN A 68 -3.50 -6.85 2.42
CA GLN A 68 -2.18 -6.46 2.92
C GLN A 68 -1.06 -6.85 1.95
N ARG A 69 -1.10 -8.04 1.34
CA ARG A 69 -0.12 -8.45 0.33
C ARG A 69 -0.19 -7.57 -0.91
N GLN A 70 -1.40 -7.28 -1.40
CA GLN A 70 -1.61 -6.38 -2.53
C GLN A 70 -1.13 -4.95 -2.23
N ALA A 71 -1.41 -4.44 -1.03
CA ALA A 71 -0.89 -3.16 -0.58
C ALA A 71 0.64 -3.17 -0.51
N GLY A 72 1.25 -4.26 -0.03
CA GLY A 72 2.71 -4.43 -0.02
C GLY A 72 3.32 -4.44 -1.42
N GLN A 73 2.70 -5.12 -2.39
CA GLN A 73 3.14 -5.12 -3.78
C GLN A 73 3.04 -3.73 -4.43
N ARG A 74 1.92 -3.02 -4.19
CA ARG A 74 1.73 -1.65 -4.66
C ARG A 74 2.75 -0.69 -4.03
N GLY A 75 2.95 -0.77 -2.71
CA GLY A 75 3.93 0.05 -2.00
C GLY A 75 5.37 -0.25 -2.42
N TYR A 76 5.68 -1.49 -2.80
CA TYR A 76 6.98 -1.84 -3.37
C TYR A 76 7.19 -1.18 -4.75
N ALA A 77 6.20 -1.28 -5.65
CA ALA A 77 6.25 -0.58 -6.94
C ALA A 77 6.39 0.94 -6.75
N GLU A 78 5.64 1.50 -5.78
CA GLU A 78 5.72 2.90 -5.37
C GLU A 78 7.10 3.33 -4.92
N GLY A 79 7.71 2.54 -4.04
CA GLY A 79 9.07 2.77 -3.57
C GLY A 79 10.09 2.74 -4.71
N ILE A 80 9.97 1.77 -5.62
CA ILE A 80 10.90 1.63 -6.75
C ILE A 80 10.80 2.81 -7.73
N ALA A 81 9.59 3.26 -8.10
CA ALA A 81 9.48 4.42 -8.99
C ALA A 81 9.93 5.74 -8.34
N HIS A 82 9.68 5.93 -7.05
CA HIS A 82 10.25 7.06 -6.32
C HIS A 82 11.78 6.97 -6.27
N GLY A 83 12.33 5.77 -6.10
CA GLY A 83 13.77 5.52 -6.19
C GLY A 83 14.35 5.96 -7.52
N VAL A 84 13.68 5.66 -8.64
CA VAL A 84 14.07 6.15 -9.98
C VAL A 84 14.11 7.67 -10.01
N LEU A 85 13.04 8.35 -9.60
CA LEU A 85 13.00 9.82 -9.59
C LEU A 85 14.13 10.41 -8.74
N ILE A 86 14.38 9.88 -7.54
CA ILE A 86 15.46 10.32 -6.65
C ILE A 86 16.83 10.17 -7.31
N HIS A 87 17.11 9.05 -7.96
CA HIS A 87 18.42 8.84 -8.58
C HIS A 87 18.61 9.65 -9.86
N VAL A 88 17.57 9.85 -10.68
CA VAL A 88 17.64 10.72 -11.87
C VAL A 88 17.83 12.19 -11.44
N THR A 89 17.13 12.66 -10.41
CA THR A 89 17.33 14.02 -9.85
C THR A 89 18.70 14.18 -9.18
N ALA A 90 19.23 13.15 -8.53
CA ALA A 90 20.59 13.18 -7.99
C ALA A 90 21.66 13.27 -9.09
N TYR A 91 21.40 12.65 -10.24
CA TYR A 91 22.23 12.79 -11.43
C TYR A 91 22.09 14.19 -12.05
N GLU A 92 20.89 14.74 -12.15
CA GLU A 92 20.67 16.13 -12.59
C GLU A 92 21.49 17.12 -11.75
N ALA A 93 21.46 17.00 -10.43
CA ALA A 93 22.23 17.86 -9.54
C ALA A 93 23.76 17.71 -9.73
N ALA A 94 24.22 16.59 -10.29
CA ALA A 94 25.61 16.40 -10.68
C ALA A 94 25.93 16.94 -12.08
N VAL A 95 24.96 16.93 -12.99
CA VAL A 95 25.08 17.52 -14.32
C VAL A 95 25.09 19.05 -14.24
N PHE A 96 24.24 19.62 -13.37
CA PHE A 96 24.04 21.05 -13.16
C PHE A 96 24.32 21.48 -11.70
N PRO A 97 25.57 21.40 -11.19
CA PRO A 97 25.84 21.74 -9.79
C PRO A 97 25.60 23.23 -9.51
N ARG A 98 24.92 23.52 -8.40
CA ARG A 98 24.71 24.90 -7.92
C ARG A 98 26.00 25.57 -7.42
N THR A 99 26.99 24.77 -7.04
CA THR A 99 28.30 25.21 -6.56
C THR A 99 29.28 25.55 -7.68
N GLY A 100 28.86 25.46 -8.95
CA GLY A 100 29.68 25.74 -10.12
C GLY A 100 30.24 24.47 -10.79
N PRO A 101 30.94 24.61 -11.93
CA PRO A 101 31.34 23.49 -12.78
C PRO A 101 32.34 22.52 -12.12
N SER A 102 33.10 22.98 -11.12
CA SER A 102 34.01 22.17 -10.31
C SER A 102 33.37 21.59 -9.04
N GLY A 103 32.08 21.83 -8.83
CA GLY A 103 31.36 21.44 -7.62
C GLY A 103 31.09 19.94 -7.47
N VAL A 104 31.28 19.17 -8.55
CA VAL A 104 31.13 17.71 -8.60
C VAL A 104 32.22 17.16 -9.52
N THR A 105 32.94 16.13 -9.07
CA THR A 105 34.03 15.56 -9.89
C THR A 105 33.48 14.77 -11.08
N PRO A 106 34.27 14.56 -12.15
CA PRO A 106 33.87 13.69 -13.26
C PRO A 106 33.51 12.27 -12.79
N GLU A 107 34.25 11.73 -11.82
CA GLU A 107 34.02 10.39 -11.26
C GLU A 107 32.70 10.32 -10.49
N GLU A 108 32.39 11.34 -9.70
CA GLU A 108 31.11 11.44 -8.99
C GLU A 108 29.93 11.55 -9.95
N ARG A 109 30.10 12.32 -11.04
CA ARG A 109 29.08 12.46 -12.08
C ARG A 109 28.82 11.11 -12.77
N GLU A 110 29.86 10.39 -13.15
CA GLU A 110 29.73 9.08 -13.79
C GLU A 110 29.14 8.02 -12.86
N ALA A 111 29.51 8.05 -11.58
CA ALA A 111 28.92 7.16 -10.57
C ALA A 111 27.39 7.40 -10.45
N ARG A 112 26.96 8.66 -10.38
CA ARG A 112 25.54 9.02 -10.31
C ARG A 112 24.80 8.69 -11.60
N ARG A 113 25.42 8.91 -12.76
CA ARG A 113 24.92 8.48 -14.06
C ARG A 113 24.64 6.98 -14.07
N THR A 114 25.63 6.18 -13.69
CA THR A 114 25.54 4.72 -13.63
C THR A 114 24.40 4.25 -12.73
N ILE A 115 24.25 4.84 -11.53
CA ILE A 115 23.16 4.49 -10.61
C ILE A 115 21.81 4.87 -11.21
N ALA A 116 21.66 6.07 -11.78
CA ALA A 116 20.40 6.51 -12.36
C ALA A 116 19.94 5.61 -13.51
N TYR A 117 20.85 5.24 -14.42
CA TYR A 117 20.56 4.28 -15.50
C TYR A 117 20.22 2.88 -14.97
N ARG A 118 20.96 2.39 -13.97
CA ARG A 118 20.69 1.07 -13.37
C ARG A 118 19.30 1.02 -12.74
N MET A 119 18.93 2.06 -11.99
CA MET A 119 17.63 2.16 -11.35
C MET A 119 16.50 2.26 -12.38
N ALA A 120 16.68 3.06 -13.43
CA ALA A 120 15.69 3.18 -14.51
C ALA A 120 15.53 1.90 -15.35
N ALA A 121 16.53 1.01 -15.33
CA ALA A 121 16.54 -0.25 -16.07
C ALA A 121 15.98 -1.46 -15.29
N LEU A 122 15.65 -1.29 -14.01
CA LEU A 122 15.04 -2.36 -13.21
C LEU A 122 13.71 -2.81 -13.82
N ASP A 123 13.52 -4.13 -13.94
CA ASP A 123 12.31 -4.72 -14.53
C ASP A 123 11.07 -4.48 -13.67
N GLU A 124 11.26 -4.28 -12.37
CA GLU A 124 10.22 -3.99 -11.39
C GLU A 124 9.66 -2.56 -11.52
N VAL A 125 10.35 -1.68 -12.28
CA VAL A 125 9.89 -0.30 -12.50
C VAL A 125 8.74 -0.31 -13.52
N PRO A 126 7.60 0.35 -13.23
CA PRO A 126 6.51 0.49 -14.19
C PRO A 126 6.99 1.05 -15.53
N GLN A 127 6.53 0.45 -16.63
CA GLN A 127 7.00 0.78 -17.99
C GLN A 127 6.93 2.28 -18.31
N ARG A 128 5.86 2.96 -17.87
CA ARG A 128 5.68 4.42 -18.08
C ARG A 128 6.77 5.23 -17.40
N VAL A 129 7.13 4.86 -16.17
CA VAL A 129 8.21 5.49 -15.41
C VAL A 129 9.55 5.23 -16.07
N ARG A 130 9.81 4.00 -16.56
CA ARG A 130 11.04 3.67 -17.31
C ARG A 130 11.23 4.53 -18.55
N LEU A 131 10.18 4.71 -19.35
CA LEU A 131 10.21 5.52 -20.57
C LEU A 131 10.45 7.00 -20.24
N ALA A 132 9.71 7.56 -19.28
CA ALA A 132 9.90 8.94 -18.86
C ALA A 132 11.30 9.19 -18.26
N ALA A 133 11.85 8.22 -17.53
CA ALA A 133 13.19 8.29 -16.98
C ALA A 133 14.26 8.22 -18.08
N ALA A 134 14.07 7.36 -19.10
CA ALA A 134 14.97 7.29 -20.25
C ALA A 134 15.03 8.62 -21.02
N ASP A 135 13.88 9.27 -21.24
CA ASP A 135 13.81 10.59 -21.89
C ASP A 135 14.57 11.65 -21.08
N ALA A 136 14.37 11.68 -19.76
CA ALA A 136 15.09 12.62 -18.88
C ALA A 136 16.61 12.37 -18.89
N LEU A 137 17.03 11.10 -18.77
CA LEU A 137 18.44 10.72 -18.82
C LEU A 137 19.12 11.09 -20.14
N ALA A 138 18.41 10.93 -21.26
CA ALA A 138 18.92 11.32 -22.58
C ALA A 138 19.15 12.83 -22.71
N LEU A 139 18.32 13.66 -22.07
CA LEU A 139 18.47 15.12 -22.06
C LEU A 139 19.57 15.58 -21.10
N LEU A 140 19.71 14.89 -19.96
CA LEU A 140 20.82 15.10 -19.03
C LEU A 140 22.18 14.78 -19.68
N ASP A 141 22.27 13.69 -20.44
CA ASP A 141 23.49 13.33 -21.19
C ASP A 141 23.81 14.36 -22.29
N LYS A 142 22.81 15.06 -22.83
CA LYS A 142 23.00 16.17 -23.79
C LYS A 142 23.33 17.49 -23.12
N THR A 143 23.33 17.57 -21.78
CA THR A 143 23.47 18.81 -21.00
C THR A 143 22.46 19.90 -21.37
N ASP A 144 21.29 19.50 -21.88
CA ASP A 144 20.19 20.41 -22.19
C ASP A 144 19.40 20.71 -20.92
N ARG A 145 19.66 21.87 -20.31
CA ARG A 145 19.06 22.23 -19.02
C ARG A 145 17.54 22.40 -19.10
N GLU A 146 17.05 23.17 -20.06
CA GLU A 146 15.62 23.45 -20.20
C GLU A 146 14.86 22.16 -20.53
N GLY A 147 15.38 21.36 -21.46
CA GLY A 147 14.80 20.06 -21.79
C GLY A 147 14.82 19.09 -20.60
N ALA A 148 15.92 19.03 -19.84
CA ALA A 148 16.05 18.17 -18.68
C ALA A 148 15.08 18.55 -17.55
N GLU A 149 14.91 19.85 -17.27
CA GLU A 149 13.94 20.35 -16.29
C GLU A 149 12.51 19.93 -16.65
N GLU A 150 12.13 20.10 -17.92
CA GLU A 150 10.81 19.72 -18.41
C GLU A 150 10.60 18.19 -18.33
N ALA A 151 11.60 17.41 -18.74
CA ALA A 151 11.54 15.95 -18.69
C ALA A 151 11.49 15.41 -17.25
N LEU A 152 12.20 16.03 -16.32
CA LEU A 152 12.11 15.71 -14.89
C LEU A 152 10.73 16.03 -14.32
N ALA A 153 10.12 17.15 -14.71
CA ALA A 153 8.74 17.46 -14.33
C ALA A 153 7.75 16.42 -14.88
N ARG A 154 7.95 15.96 -16.12
CA ARG A 154 7.16 14.85 -16.70
C ARG A 154 7.39 13.54 -15.96
N LEU A 155 8.63 13.22 -15.59
CA LEU A 155 8.95 12.03 -14.79
C LEU A 155 8.26 12.08 -13.43
N ALA A 156 8.37 13.21 -12.70
CA ALA A 156 7.71 13.39 -11.41
C ALA A 156 6.19 13.27 -11.52
N THR A 157 5.60 13.84 -12.58
CA THR A 157 4.17 13.71 -12.86
C THR A 157 3.79 12.27 -13.16
N THR A 158 4.60 11.54 -13.94
CA THR A 158 4.38 10.13 -14.28
C THR A 158 4.43 9.25 -13.03
N VAL A 159 5.45 9.45 -12.19
CA VAL A 159 5.55 8.77 -10.88
C VAL A 159 4.29 9.04 -10.06
N ARG A 160 3.86 10.30 -9.92
CA ARG A 160 2.65 10.65 -9.17
C ARG A 160 1.38 9.99 -9.74
N LEU A 161 1.21 9.99 -11.05
CA LEU A 161 0.03 9.44 -11.71
C LEU A 161 -0.03 7.90 -11.66
N GLU A 162 1.12 7.23 -11.59
CA GLU A 162 1.17 5.77 -11.47
C GLU A 162 0.51 5.30 -10.15
N TYR A 163 0.54 6.14 -9.10
CA TYR A 163 -0.05 5.85 -7.78
C TYR A 163 -1.41 6.49 -7.52
N ALA A 164 -1.81 7.47 -8.32
CA ALA A 164 -3.13 8.09 -8.23
C ALA A 164 -4.26 7.25 -8.88
N ARG A 165 -3.92 6.11 -9.49
CA ARG A 165 -4.90 5.21 -10.12
C ARG A 165 -5.62 4.37 -9.06
N PRO A 166 -6.97 4.38 -9.04
CA PRO A 166 -7.76 3.62 -8.07
C PRO A 166 -7.62 2.09 -8.21
#